data_AF-A0AA38K7B1-F1
#
_entry.id   AF-A0AA38K7B1-F1
#
_cell.length_a   1.000
_cell.length_b   1.000
_cell.length_c   1.000
_cell.angle_alpha   90.00
_cell.angle_beta   90.00
_cell.angle_gamma   90.00
#
_symmetry.space_group_name_H-M   'P 1'
#
loop_
_entity.id
_entity.type
_entity.pdbx_description
1 polymer ?
#
loop_
_entity_poly.entity_id
_entity_poly.type
_entity_poly.pdbx_seq_one_letter_code
_entity_poly.pdbx_strand_id
1 'polypeptide(L)'
;ITLTLSFIRTLPSPSTAPPTPTTSYADSAINEDTLHMLQSSILMQAPIIDVEAPLVLTSDPNKLLVLDMLSLHVIRRKFVPEPVQEGLPTMDSNKPLNGGTSHPLSRQDSDESSNETNSYGGISTIISYHLPSTPPFNTTSASALHKRLLAAGRSVYWSHIFQSTVPSGDPTFVTLSLLWYPLYAWDEVLDTLLAEVASLEAHTLSALPSDGQDEDAHDQTHVLTHQLHVIRAHLLHYESLLDDFRKTVEFLLKTVNPGLVQPLDSFSSPSHVAPVPSKASFPQSPNPTTASQYPDSLRSALPERAGEAASLSTAAKDTLQHLLLNKECTNLLNEIDRLEMTRAMLDNRLGNVMEL
;
A
#
# COMPACT_ATOMS: atom_id res chain seq x y z
N ILE A 1 -0.41 14.56 -1.88
CA ILE A 1 0.16 13.65 -0.86
C ILE A 1 1.33 12.93 -1.50
N THR A 2 2.48 12.88 -0.84
CA THR A 2 3.61 12.06 -1.28
C THR A 2 3.85 10.99 -0.23
N LEU A 3 3.90 9.74 -0.66
CA LEU A 3 4.24 8.58 0.16
C LEU A 3 5.53 7.99 -0.38
N THR A 4 6.47 7.68 0.51
CA THR A 4 7.70 6.96 0.15
C THR A 4 7.92 5.93 1.24
N LEU A 5 7.86 4.66 0.86
CA LEU A 5 7.92 3.54 1.77
C LEU A 5 8.97 2.55 1.27
N SER A 6 10.02 2.37 2.07
CA SER A 6 11.00 1.31 1.87
C SER A 6 10.50 0.03 2.53
N PHE A 7 10.68 -1.10 1.87
CA PHE A 7 10.27 -2.42 2.38
C PHE A 7 11.19 -3.50 1.81
N ILE A 8 11.15 -4.68 2.41
CA ILE A 8 11.94 -5.81 1.95
C ILE A 8 11.06 -6.74 1.12
N ARG A 9 11.65 -7.35 0.09
CA ARG A 9 10.99 -8.39 -0.68
C ARG A 9 11.95 -9.49 -1.08
N THR A 10 11.36 -10.64 -1.34
CA THR A 10 12.07 -11.78 -1.90
C THR A 10 12.24 -11.60 -3.42
N LEU A 11 13.43 -11.93 -3.92
CA LEU A 11 13.75 -12.00 -5.33
C LEU A 11 14.39 -13.35 -5.68
N PRO A 12 14.16 -13.87 -6.91
CA PRO A 12 14.92 -15.01 -7.42
C PRO A 12 16.39 -14.65 -7.57
N SER A 13 17.27 -15.57 -7.20
CA SER A 13 18.71 -15.40 -7.39
C SER A 13 19.07 -15.35 -8.86
N PRO A 14 19.83 -14.35 -9.32
CA PRO A 14 20.26 -14.28 -10.71
C PRO A 14 21.14 -15.47 -11.12
N SER A 15 21.84 -16.11 -10.15
CA SER A 15 22.70 -17.27 -10.43
C SER A 15 21.92 -18.56 -10.71
N THR A 16 20.64 -18.63 -10.34
CA THR A 16 19.81 -19.83 -10.54
C THR A 16 18.73 -19.64 -11.61
N ALA A 17 18.66 -18.45 -12.21
CA ALA A 17 17.76 -18.18 -13.33
C ALA A 17 18.23 -18.93 -14.59
N PRO A 18 17.38 -19.73 -15.24
CA PRO A 18 17.75 -20.39 -16.49
C PRO A 18 18.06 -19.32 -17.56
N PRO A 19 19.09 -19.53 -18.40
CA PRO A 19 19.44 -18.58 -19.45
C PRO A 19 18.24 -18.41 -20.38
N THR A 20 17.66 -17.21 -20.41
CA THR A 20 16.50 -16.93 -21.23
C THR A 20 16.94 -16.79 -22.70
N PRO A 21 16.28 -17.44 -23.67
CA PRO A 21 16.74 -17.53 -25.06
C PRO A 21 16.61 -16.23 -25.87
N THR A 22 16.45 -15.07 -25.23
CA THR A 22 16.04 -13.82 -25.92
C THR A 22 16.96 -12.61 -25.70
N THR A 23 18.04 -12.71 -24.92
CA THR A 23 19.01 -11.61 -24.79
C THR A 23 20.12 -11.77 -25.84
N SER A 24 19.97 -11.02 -26.94
CA SER A 24 21.00 -10.92 -27.97
C SER A 24 22.17 -10.05 -27.46
N TYR A 25 23.35 -10.67 -27.41
CA TYR A 25 24.68 -10.07 -27.60
C TYR A 25 25.18 -8.90 -26.72
N ALA A 26 24.47 -8.47 -25.66
CA ALA A 26 24.94 -7.35 -24.80
C ALA A 26 25.11 -7.65 -23.29
N ASP A 27 24.62 -8.78 -22.76
CA ASP A 27 24.57 -9.01 -21.30
C ASP A 27 25.64 -9.98 -20.75
N SER A 28 26.65 -10.35 -21.53
CA SER A 28 27.71 -11.28 -21.11
C SER A 28 28.77 -10.68 -20.17
N ALA A 29 28.41 -9.67 -19.37
CA ALA A 29 29.29 -9.01 -18.40
C ALA A 29 28.74 -9.02 -16.96
N ILE A 30 27.73 -9.84 -16.67
CA ILE A 30 27.39 -10.16 -15.28
C ILE A 30 28.41 -11.20 -14.81
N ASN A 31 29.56 -10.71 -14.31
CA ASN A 31 30.61 -11.54 -13.78
C ASN A 31 30.07 -12.35 -12.60
N GLU A 32 30.21 -13.68 -12.64
CA GLU A 32 30.04 -14.54 -11.46
C GLU A 32 30.89 -14.06 -10.27
N ASP A 33 31.99 -13.33 -10.54
CA ASP A 33 32.80 -12.65 -9.53
C ASP A 33 32.01 -11.73 -8.60
N THR A 34 30.92 -11.11 -9.06
CA THR A 34 30.13 -10.17 -8.25
C THR A 34 29.30 -10.90 -7.19
N LEU A 35 28.76 -12.06 -7.53
CA LEU A 35 27.99 -12.90 -6.60
C LEU A 35 28.93 -13.67 -5.67
N HIS A 36 30.06 -14.16 -6.19
CA HIS A 36 31.14 -14.69 -5.36
C HIS A 36 31.66 -13.64 -4.39
N MET A 37 31.79 -12.36 -4.77
CA MET A 37 32.15 -11.28 -3.84
C MET A 37 31.09 -11.05 -2.75
N LEU A 38 29.79 -11.10 -3.08
CA LEU A 38 28.72 -10.96 -2.09
C LEU A 38 28.67 -12.15 -1.13
N GLN A 39 28.80 -13.39 -1.63
CA GLN A 39 28.94 -14.58 -0.79
C GLN A 39 30.22 -14.55 0.05
N SER A 40 31.34 -14.05 -0.49
CA SER A 40 32.61 -13.89 0.24
C SER A 40 32.51 -12.83 1.34
N SER A 41 31.73 -11.77 1.11
CA SER A 41 31.48 -10.71 2.09
C SER A 41 30.65 -11.23 3.27
N ILE A 42 29.71 -12.14 3.02
CA ILE A 42 28.92 -12.83 4.05
C ILE A 42 29.74 -13.91 4.77
N LEU A 43 30.67 -14.58 4.08
CA LEU A 43 31.37 -15.73 4.63
C LEU A 43 32.71 -15.43 5.32
N MET A 44 33.45 -14.36 4.99
CA MET A 44 34.84 -14.28 5.46
C MET A 44 35.48 -12.91 5.82
N GLN A 45 35.12 -11.72 5.31
CA GLN A 45 36.12 -10.60 5.38
C GLN A 45 35.67 -9.13 5.57
N ALA A 46 34.39 -8.81 5.82
CA ALA A 46 34.00 -7.43 6.12
C ALA A 46 33.60 -7.26 7.60
N PRO A 47 34.31 -6.45 8.41
CA PRO A 47 33.92 -6.21 9.81
C PRO A 47 32.65 -5.35 9.97
N ILE A 48 32.02 -4.94 8.86
CA ILE A 48 30.87 -4.04 8.83
C ILE A 48 29.73 -4.78 8.15
N ILE A 49 28.64 -4.98 8.89
CA ILE A 49 27.39 -5.53 8.36
C ILE A 49 26.66 -4.40 7.63
N ASP A 50 26.52 -4.54 6.31
CA ASP A 50 25.70 -3.67 5.49
C ASP A 50 24.27 -4.24 5.44
N VAL A 51 23.33 -3.54 6.10
CA VAL A 51 21.90 -3.93 6.16
C VAL A 51 21.10 -3.45 4.95
N GLU A 52 21.70 -2.62 4.08
CA GLU A 52 21.08 -2.17 2.83
C GLU A 52 21.45 -3.07 1.65
N ALA A 53 22.51 -3.88 1.81
CA ALA A 53 22.91 -4.87 0.82
C ALA A 53 21.90 -6.03 0.72
N PRO A 54 21.80 -6.67 -0.46
CA PRO A 54 21.01 -7.89 -0.62
C PRO A 54 21.44 -8.99 0.36
N LEU A 55 20.48 -9.53 1.12
CA LEU A 55 20.73 -10.65 2.03
C LEU A 55 20.52 -11.97 1.28
N VAL A 56 21.62 -12.71 1.12
CA VAL A 56 21.61 -14.06 0.56
C VAL A 56 21.41 -15.07 1.68
N LEU A 57 20.45 -15.98 1.49
CA LEU A 57 20.10 -16.99 2.48
C LEU A 57 20.79 -18.32 2.17
N THR A 58 21.25 -19.01 3.21
CA THR A 58 21.95 -20.30 3.04
C THR A 58 20.99 -21.46 2.82
N SER A 59 19.80 -21.42 3.43
CA SER A 59 18.76 -22.44 3.34
C SER A 59 18.07 -22.50 1.97
N ASP A 60 17.97 -21.36 1.28
CA ASP A 60 17.44 -21.28 -0.08
C ASP A 60 18.28 -20.33 -0.94
N PRO A 61 19.33 -20.84 -1.62
CA PRO A 61 20.21 -20.02 -2.46
C PRO A 61 19.51 -19.49 -3.72
N ASN A 62 18.28 -19.93 -4.01
CA ASN A 62 17.48 -19.39 -5.11
C ASN A 62 16.74 -18.12 -4.72
N LYS A 63 16.77 -17.73 -3.44
CA LYS A 63 16.11 -16.53 -2.94
C LYS A 63 17.14 -15.58 -2.35
N LEU A 64 16.89 -14.30 -2.57
CA LEU A 64 17.56 -13.22 -1.87
C LEU A 64 16.54 -12.22 -1.36
N LEU A 65 16.87 -11.56 -0.26
CA LEU A 65 16.05 -10.50 0.30
C LEU A 65 16.67 -9.16 -0.11
N VAL A 66 15.86 -8.30 -0.71
CA VAL A 66 16.32 -6.98 -1.18
C VAL A 66 15.43 -5.88 -0.63
N LEU A 67 16.05 -4.71 -0.43
CA LEU A 67 15.33 -3.47 -0.25
C LEU A 67 14.66 -3.06 -1.56
N ASP A 68 13.38 -2.69 -1.47
CA ASP A 68 12.61 -2.10 -2.56
C ASP A 68 11.85 -0.87 -2.03
N MET A 69 11.28 -0.08 -2.94
CA MET A 69 10.64 1.18 -2.61
C MET A 69 9.30 1.35 -3.32
N LEU A 70 8.28 1.70 -2.55
CA LEU A 70 6.99 2.17 -3.05
C LEU A 70 6.92 3.69 -2.89
N SER A 71 7.03 4.43 -4.00
CA SER A 71 6.93 5.89 -4.01
C SER A 71 5.75 6.36 -4.86
N LEU A 72 4.81 7.06 -4.23
CA LEU A 72 3.55 7.50 -4.81
C LEU A 72 3.33 8.99 -4.54
N HIS A 73 2.99 9.74 -5.58
CA HIS A 73 2.49 11.10 -5.46
C HIS A 73 1.03 11.17 -5.91
N VAL A 74 0.15 11.43 -4.96
CA VAL A 74 -1.30 11.46 -5.11
C VAL A 74 -1.79 12.90 -5.15
N ILE A 75 -2.31 13.29 -6.30
CA ILE A 75 -2.94 14.59 -6.57
C ILE A 75 -4.45 14.40 -6.45
N ARG A 76 -5.02 14.90 -5.34
CA ARG A 76 -6.47 14.89 -5.10
C ARG A 76 -7.09 16.14 -5.72
N ARG A 77 -8.15 15.99 -6.52
CA ARG A 77 -8.92 17.12 -7.06
C ARG A 77 -10.33 17.11 -6.49
N LYS A 78 -10.94 18.29 -6.41
CA LYS A 78 -12.33 18.44 -5.98
C LYS A 78 -13.23 17.95 -7.12
N PHE A 79 -14.04 16.94 -6.84
CA PHE A 79 -15.08 16.51 -7.75
C PHE A 79 -16.23 17.53 -7.67
N VAL A 80 -16.53 18.18 -8.79
CA VAL A 80 -17.73 19.02 -8.94
C VAL A 80 -18.65 18.21 -9.84
N PRO A 81 -19.75 17.64 -9.30
CA PRO A 81 -20.75 16.99 -10.14
C PRO A 81 -21.28 18.01 -11.14
N GLU A 82 -21.31 17.67 -12.43
CA GLU A 82 -21.98 18.52 -13.40
C GLU A 82 -23.44 18.73 -12.97
N PRO A 83 -23.97 19.96 -13.02
CA PRO A 83 -25.38 20.18 -12.79
C PRO A 83 -26.16 19.41 -13.85
N VAL A 84 -26.98 18.46 -13.40
CA VAL A 84 -27.94 17.75 -14.26
C VAL A 84 -28.80 18.82 -14.92
N GLN A 85 -28.62 19.05 -16.23
CA GLN A 85 -29.55 19.87 -17.00
C GLN A 85 -30.89 19.14 -17.01
N GLU A 86 -31.80 19.53 -16.11
CA GLU A 86 -33.21 19.17 -16.20
C GLU A 86 -33.75 19.67 -17.54
N GLY A 87 -34.43 18.76 -18.24
CA GLY A 87 -34.60 18.78 -19.69
C GLY A 87 -35.20 20.04 -20.28
N LEU A 88 -34.56 20.53 -21.34
CA LEU A 88 -35.22 21.35 -22.35
C LEU A 88 -35.88 20.42 -23.39
N PRO A 89 -37.13 20.65 -23.81
CA PRO A 89 -37.78 19.79 -24.79
C PRO A 89 -37.10 19.95 -26.16
N THR A 90 -36.56 18.86 -26.69
CA THR A 90 -36.09 18.76 -28.07
C THR A 90 -37.28 18.87 -29.02
N MET A 91 -37.38 19.98 -29.75
CA MET A 91 -38.20 20.05 -30.96
C MET A 91 -37.53 19.26 -32.09
N ASP A 92 -38.27 18.31 -32.62
CA ASP A 92 -37.96 17.55 -33.82
C ASP A 92 -37.67 18.45 -35.02
N SER A 93 -36.61 18.15 -35.76
CA SER A 93 -36.55 18.44 -37.20
C SER A 93 -35.61 17.48 -37.92
N ASN A 94 -36.23 16.50 -38.57
CA ASN A 94 -35.66 15.64 -39.58
C ASN A 94 -35.10 16.44 -40.78
N LYS A 95 -33.86 16.15 -41.20
CA LYS A 95 -33.48 16.24 -42.63
C LYS A 95 -32.30 15.31 -42.96
N PRO A 96 -32.34 14.54 -44.06
CA PRO A 96 -31.30 13.56 -44.40
C PRO A 96 -30.34 13.98 -45.54
N LEU A 97 -29.14 13.41 -45.44
CA LEU A 97 -28.20 12.86 -46.44
C LEU A 97 -27.31 13.71 -47.39
N ASN A 98 -26.12 13.09 -47.63
CA ASN A 98 -25.01 13.31 -48.58
C ASN A 98 -23.95 14.34 -48.17
N GLY A 99 -22.63 14.08 -48.16
CA GLY A 99 -21.82 13.01 -48.75
C GLY A 99 -20.71 13.65 -49.62
N GLY A 100 -19.42 13.51 -49.26
CA GLY A 100 -18.29 13.83 -50.16
C GLY A 100 -17.06 14.53 -49.56
N THR A 101 -16.05 13.72 -49.22
CA THR A 101 -14.59 13.84 -49.46
C THR A 101 -13.82 15.18 -49.52
N SER A 102 -12.64 15.12 -48.86
CA SER A 102 -11.29 15.66 -49.19
C SER A 102 -10.82 17.05 -48.71
N HIS A 103 -9.70 17.01 -47.95
CA HIS A 103 -8.65 18.00 -47.67
C HIS A 103 -8.05 18.67 -48.95
N PRO A 104 -7.22 19.75 -48.90
CA PRO A 104 -6.28 20.13 -47.83
C PRO A 104 -6.00 21.64 -47.53
N LEU A 105 -5.31 21.85 -46.40
CA LEU A 105 -4.33 22.90 -46.03
C LEU A 105 -4.55 24.36 -46.50
N SER A 106 -4.82 25.26 -45.54
CA SER A 106 -4.16 26.57 -45.47
C SER A 106 -4.18 27.12 -44.04
N ARG A 107 -3.02 27.69 -43.71
CA ARG A 107 -2.55 28.33 -42.49
C ARG A 107 -3.26 29.67 -42.27
N GLN A 108 -3.73 29.96 -41.05
CA GLN A 108 -4.01 31.33 -40.62
C GLN A 108 -3.82 31.45 -39.11
N ASP A 109 -2.77 32.17 -38.72
CA ASP A 109 -2.57 32.74 -37.40
C ASP A 109 -3.62 33.84 -37.18
N SER A 110 -4.32 33.81 -36.03
CA SER A 110 -4.67 34.98 -35.21
C SER A 110 -5.75 34.62 -34.18
N ASP A 111 -5.43 34.88 -32.91
CA ASP A 111 -6.34 35.35 -31.87
C ASP A 111 -7.72 34.69 -31.75
N GLU A 112 -7.78 33.59 -30.99
CA GLU A 112 -8.98 33.28 -30.23
C GLU A 112 -8.63 33.20 -28.74
N SER A 113 -9.02 34.26 -28.04
CA SER A 113 -9.28 34.24 -26.61
C SER A 113 -10.40 33.22 -26.34
N SER A 114 -10.07 31.94 -26.26
CA SER A 114 -10.94 30.97 -25.61
C SER A 114 -10.85 31.23 -24.12
N ASN A 115 -11.82 31.99 -23.62
CA ASN A 115 -12.31 31.82 -22.26
C ASN A 115 -12.64 30.33 -22.08
N GLU A 116 -11.66 29.54 -21.66
CA GLU A 116 -11.89 28.23 -21.09
C GLU A 116 -12.72 28.45 -19.82
N THR A 117 -14.03 28.38 -19.99
CA THR A 117 -14.97 28.08 -18.91
C THR A 117 -14.56 26.73 -18.32
N ASN A 118 -13.64 26.78 -17.37
CA ASN A 118 -13.09 25.68 -16.59
C ASN A 118 -14.18 25.05 -15.72
N SER A 119 -15.06 24.26 -16.34
CA SER A 119 -16.11 23.48 -15.67
C SER A 119 -15.96 22.00 -16.01
N TYR A 120 -14.77 21.44 -15.80
CA TYR A 120 -14.59 20.00 -15.71
C TYR A 120 -14.09 19.66 -14.31
N GLY A 121 -14.91 18.96 -13.53
CA GLY A 121 -14.50 18.34 -12.28
C GLY A 121 -13.20 17.56 -12.51
N GLY A 122 -12.14 17.96 -11.83
CA GLY A 122 -10.79 17.50 -12.17
C GLY A 122 -10.57 16.03 -11.82
N ILE A 123 -9.92 15.29 -12.70
CA ILE A 123 -9.50 13.91 -12.47
C ILE A 123 -8.38 13.89 -11.42
N SER A 124 -8.56 13.15 -10.32
CA SER A 124 -7.48 12.85 -9.37
C SER A 124 -6.43 11.95 -10.02
N THR A 125 -5.15 12.22 -9.77
CA THR A 125 -4.02 11.54 -10.43
C THR A 125 -3.09 10.91 -9.42
N ILE A 126 -2.61 9.69 -9.68
CA ILE A 126 -1.54 9.04 -8.91
C ILE A 126 -0.34 8.86 -9.84
N ILE A 127 0.82 9.34 -9.38
CA ILE A 127 2.10 9.20 -10.07
C ILE A 127 2.96 8.26 -9.24
N SER A 128 3.46 7.17 -9.83
CA SER A 128 4.40 6.27 -9.16
C SER A 128 5.83 6.51 -9.65
N TYR A 129 6.77 6.58 -8.71
CA TYR A 129 8.20 6.71 -9.01
C TYR A 129 8.89 5.37 -8.82
N HIS A 130 9.73 5.01 -9.77
CA HIS A 130 10.42 3.72 -9.80
C HIS A 130 11.90 3.97 -10.05
N LEU A 131 12.78 3.35 -9.26
CA LEU A 131 14.20 3.36 -9.56
C LEU A 131 14.43 2.60 -10.87
N PRO A 132 15.35 3.06 -11.73
CA PRO A 132 15.76 2.29 -12.91
C PRO A 132 16.16 0.88 -12.48
N SER A 133 15.59 -0.13 -13.10
CA SER A 133 15.97 -1.52 -12.84
C SER A 133 17.39 -1.72 -13.37
N THR A 134 18.39 -1.61 -12.50
CA THR A 134 19.77 -1.95 -12.82
C THR A 134 19.94 -3.45 -12.58
N PRO A 135 20.27 -4.25 -13.62
CA PRO A 135 20.61 -5.66 -13.43
C PRO A 135 21.71 -5.80 -12.36
N PRO A 136 21.66 -6.85 -11.52
CA PRO A 136 20.74 -7.98 -11.57
C PRO A 136 19.43 -7.79 -10.78
N PHE A 137 19.31 -6.72 -9.98
CA PHE A 137 18.19 -6.56 -9.05
C PHE A 137 17.10 -5.66 -9.65
N ASN A 138 16.03 -6.30 -10.12
CA ASN A 138 14.87 -5.54 -10.59
C ASN A 138 14.13 -4.95 -9.40
N THR A 139 13.95 -3.63 -9.36
CA THR A 139 13.02 -2.94 -8.45
C THR A 139 11.58 -3.14 -8.89
N THR A 140 10.60 -2.80 -8.05
CA THR A 140 9.20 -2.82 -8.48
C THR A 140 9.00 -1.87 -9.66
N SER A 141 8.63 -2.41 -10.82
CA SER A 141 8.37 -1.62 -12.02
C SER A 141 6.94 -1.06 -12.06
N ALA A 142 6.74 0.00 -12.84
CA ALA A 142 5.41 0.56 -13.10
C ALA A 142 4.44 -0.49 -13.67
N SER A 143 4.93 -1.36 -14.57
CA SER A 143 4.13 -2.46 -15.14
C SER A 143 3.70 -3.46 -14.08
N ALA A 144 4.60 -3.82 -13.15
CA ALA A 144 4.27 -4.74 -12.07
C ALA A 144 3.24 -4.14 -11.10
N LEU A 145 3.41 -2.87 -10.72
CA LEU A 145 2.46 -2.16 -9.86
C LEU A 145 1.08 -2.00 -10.52
N HIS A 146 1.06 -1.68 -11.81
CA HIS A 146 -0.17 -1.59 -12.60
C HIS A 146 -0.92 -2.94 -12.67
N LYS A 147 -0.20 -4.04 -12.91
CA LYS A 147 -0.79 -5.39 -12.90
C LYS A 147 -1.43 -5.73 -11.54
N ARG A 148 -0.78 -5.35 -10.43
CA ARG A 148 -1.32 -5.53 -9.07
C ARG A 148 -2.59 -4.72 -8.85
N LEU A 149 -2.61 -3.46 -9.29
CA LEU A 149 -3.81 -2.63 -9.20
C LEU A 149 -4.97 -3.22 -10.01
N LEU A 150 -4.71 -3.72 -11.23
CA LEU A 150 -5.72 -4.41 -12.02
C LEU A 150 -6.21 -5.69 -11.35
N ALA A 151 -5.32 -6.45 -10.72
CA ALA A 151 -5.70 -7.64 -9.95
C ALA A 151 -6.59 -7.29 -8.76
N ALA A 152 -6.26 -6.22 -8.01
CA ALA A 152 -7.11 -5.70 -6.95
C ALA A 152 -8.49 -5.32 -7.50
N GLY A 153 -8.56 -4.54 -8.58
CA GLY A 153 -9.84 -4.13 -9.19
C GLY A 153 -10.71 -5.28 -9.71
N ARG A 154 -10.10 -6.45 -10.01
CA ARG A 154 -10.80 -7.68 -10.38
C ARG A 154 -11.27 -8.52 -9.18
N SER A 155 -10.74 -8.26 -8.00
CA SER A 155 -11.20 -8.95 -6.79
C SER A 155 -12.61 -8.47 -6.42
N VAL A 156 -13.46 -9.38 -5.95
CA VAL A 156 -14.84 -9.05 -5.55
C VAL A 156 -14.86 -7.95 -4.49
N TYR A 157 -13.94 -8.05 -3.52
CA TYR A 157 -13.84 -7.13 -2.40
C TYR A 157 -13.46 -5.71 -2.82
N TRP A 158 -12.31 -5.54 -3.46
CA TRP A 158 -11.85 -4.21 -3.87
C TRP A 158 -12.67 -3.64 -5.02
N SER A 159 -13.23 -4.47 -5.91
CA SER A 159 -14.15 -3.99 -6.94
C SER A 159 -15.37 -3.30 -6.32
N HIS A 160 -15.95 -3.87 -5.26
CA HIS A 160 -17.06 -3.25 -4.54
C HIS A 160 -16.66 -1.93 -3.85
N ILE A 161 -15.48 -1.90 -3.22
CA ILE A 161 -14.94 -0.66 -2.62
C ILE A 161 -14.72 0.40 -3.71
N PHE A 162 -14.12 0.06 -4.84
CA PHE A 162 -13.88 1.00 -5.93
C PHE A 162 -15.19 1.48 -6.55
N GLN A 163 -16.17 0.62 -6.78
CA GLN A 163 -17.48 1.04 -7.29
C GLN A 163 -18.20 2.03 -6.37
N SER A 164 -18.02 1.89 -5.05
CA SER A 164 -18.65 2.78 -4.06
C SER A 164 -17.86 4.07 -3.78
N THR A 165 -16.56 4.11 -4.11
CA THR A 165 -15.66 5.23 -3.75
C THR A 165 -15.13 6.00 -4.96
N VAL A 166 -14.92 5.37 -6.10
CA VAL A 166 -14.46 6.03 -7.33
C VAL A 166 -15.41 7.13 -7.81
N PRO A 167 -16.75 7.03 -7.68
CA PRO A 167 -17.64 8.13 -8.04
C PRO A 167 -17.39 9.44 -7.28
N SER A 168 -16.79 9.39 -6.08
CA SER A 168 -16.41 10.61 -5.34
C SER A 168 -15.08 11.22 -5.83
N GLY A 169 -14.38 10.54 -6.74
CA GLY A 169 -13.08 10.99 -7.27
C GLY A 169 -11.93 10.90 -6.27
N ASP A 170 -12.11 10.20 -5.15
CA ASP A 170 -11.09 10.05 -4.12
C ASP A 170 -10.08 8.92 -4.44
N PRO A 171 -8.80 9.24 -4.69
CA PRO A 171 -7.77 8.24 -4.97
C PRO A 171 -7.28 7.49 -3.72
N THR A 172 -7.83 7.76 -2.53
CA THR A 172 -7.35 7.21 -1.26
C THR A 172 -7.45 5.69 -1.21
N PHE A 173 -8.57 5.09 -1.64
CA PHE A 173 -8.71 3.62 -1.66
C PHE A 173 -7.83 2.95 -2.70
N VAL A 174 -7.57 3.59 -3.83
CA VAL A 174 -6.59 3.12 -4.81
C VAL A 174 -5.20 3.10 -4.18
N THR A 175 -4.82 4.18 -3.50
CA THR A 175 -3.54 4.29 -2.78
C THR A 175 -3.44 3.22 -1.69
N LEU A 176 -4.50 3.01 -0.90
CA LEU A 176 -4.55 1.99 0.14
C LEU A 176 -4.40 0.58 -0.42
N SER A 177 -5.04 0.28 -1.56
CA SER A 177 -4.90 -1.03 -2.22
C SER A 177 -3.45 -1.33 -2.65
N LEU A 178 -2.67 -0.29 -2.97
CA LEU A 178 -1.25 -0.43 -3.30
C LEU A 178 -0.38 -0.67 -2.06
N LEU A 179 -0.78 -0.20 -0.88
CA LEU A 179 -0.05 -0.44 0.37
C LEU A 179 -0.13 -1.90 0.84
N TRP A 180 -1.11 -2.68 0.37
CA TRP A 180 -1.14 -4.13 0.61
C TRP A 180 0.02 -4.85 -0.07
N TYR A 181 0.64 -4.28 -1.11
CA TYR A 181 1.77 -4.91 -1.77
C TYR A 181 3.00 -5.06 -0.86
N PRO A 182 3.52 -3.98 -0.22
CA PRO A 182 4.56 -4.10 0.80
C PRO A 182 4.23 -5.10 1.91
N LEU A 183 2.98 -5.17 2.37
CA LEU A 183 2.56 -6.14 3.38
C LEU A 183 2.78 -7.59 2.92
N TYR A 184 2.31 -7.94 1.72
CA TYR A 184 2.51 -9.29 1.18
C TYR A 184 3.97 -9.62 0.93
N ALA A 185 4.78 -8.62 0.55
CA ALA A 185 6.22 -8.81 0.43
C ALA A 185 6.87 -9.13 1.79
N TRP A 186 6.47 -8.44 2.85
CA TRP A 186 6.92 -8.72 4.21
C TRP A 186 6.55 -10.13 4.69
N ASP A 187 5.33 -10.59 4.40
CA ASP A 187 4.92 -11.95 4.75
C ASP A 187 5.84 -13.00 4.13
N GLU A 188 6.15 -12.87 2.84
CA GLU A 188 7.06 -13.77 2.14
C GLU A 188 8.49 -13.71 2.71
N VAL A 189 8.96 -12.51 3.07
CA VAL A 189 10.29 -12.30 3.66
C VAL A 189 10.40 -12.96 5.03
N LEU A 190 9.42 -12.77 5.92
CA LEU A 190 9.46 -13.33 7.27
C LEU A 190 9.29 -14.85 7.25
N ASP A 191 8.50 -15.41 6.33
CA ASP A 191 8.42 -16.86 6.12
C ASP A 191 9.78 -17.43 5.65
N THR A 192 10.43 -16.76 4.72
CA THR A 192 11.75 -17.18 4.22
C THR A 192 12.82 -17.06 5.31
N LEU A 193 12.79 -16.01 6.13
CA LEU A 193 13.70 -15.85 7.28
C LEU A 193 13.45 -16.87 8.38
N LEU A 194 12.20 -17.26 8.61
CA LEU A 194 11.86 -18.31 9.57
C LEU A 194 12.53 -19.64 9.18
N ALA A 195 12.51 -19.99 7.89
CA ALA A 195 13.21 -21.16 7.37
C ALA A 195 14.73 -21.05 7.53
N GLU A 196 15.31 -19.87 7.24
CA GLU A 196 16.74 -19.63 7.42
C GLU A 196 17.17 -19.78 8.87
N VAL A 197 16.46 -19.15 9.81
CA VAL A 197 16.77 -19.22 11.24
C VAL A 197 16.67 -20.66 11.74
N ALA A 198 15.65 -21.41 11.31
CA ALA A 198 15.51 -22.82 11.67
C ALA A 198 16.67 -23.68 11.13
N SER A 199 17.15 -23.39 9.90
CA SER A 199 18.32 -24.05 9.33
C SER A 199 19.58 -23.73 10.14
N LEU A 200 19.86 -22.45 10.41
CA LEU A 200 21.05 -22.04 11.16
C LEU A 200 21.06 -22.57 12.59
N GLU A 201 19.90 -22.63 13.25
CA GLU A 201 19.76 -23.25 14.57
C GLU A 201 20.18 -24.73 14.54
N ALA A 202 19.68 -25.50 13.57
CA ALA A 202 20.05 -26.90 13.40
C ALA A 202 21.54 -27.09 13.07
N HIS A 203 22.12 -26.20 12.25
CA HIS A 203 23.55 -26.23 11.93
C HIS A 203 24.42 -25.86 13.15
N THR A 204 24.02 -24.86 13.92
CA THR A 204 24.76 -24.43 15.12
C THR A 204 24.80 -25.55 16.16
N LEU A 205 23.66 -26.21 16.41
CA LEU A 205 23.58 -27.35 17.33
C LEU A 205 24.40 -28.57 16.88
N SER A 206 24.53 -28.79 15.58
CA SER A 206 25.31 -29.91 15.04
C SER A 206 26.81 -29.63 14.94
N ALA A 207 27.21 -28.36 14.83
CA ALA A 207 28.60 -27.92 14.79
C ALA A 207 29.26 -27.78 16.18
N LEU A 208 28.51 -27.98 17.28
CA LEU A 208 29.07 -27.95 18.63
C LEU A 208 30.19 -29.01 18.77
N PRO A 209 31.40 -28.62 19.18
CA PRO A 209 32.57 -29.50 19.16
C PRO A 209 32.36 -30.71 20.07
N SER A 210 32.45 -31.91 19.48
CA SER A 210 32.43 -33.17 20.21
C SER A 210 33.83 -33.53 20.70
N ASP A 211 34.26 -33.00 21.85
CA ASP A 211 35.48 -33.32 22.65
C ASP A 211 36.81 -33.60 21.90
N GLY A 212 36.91 -33.23 20.62
CA GLY A 212 38.04 -33.48 19.73
C GLY A 212 38.56 -32.16 19.14
N GLN A 213 39.88 -32.01 19.14
CA GLN A 213 40.58 -30.88 18.52
C GLN A 213 40.56 -30.99 16.99
N ASP A 214 39.44 -30.66 16.36
CA ASP A 214 39.40 -30.40 14.91
C ASP A 214 39.46 -28.88 14.70
N GLU A 215 40.57 -28.39 14.11
CA GLU A 215 40.73 -26.96 13.77
C GLU A 215 39.59 -26.45 12.88
N ASP A 216 39.05 -27.32 12.00
CA ASP A 216 37.93 -27.01 11.10
C ASP A 216 36.61 -26.66 11.83
N ALA A 217 36.40 -27.20 13.04
CA ALA A 217 35.19 -26.93 13.82
C ALA A 217 35.13 -25.48 14.34
N HIS A 218 36.30 -24.89 14.61
CA HIS A 218 36.39 -23.50 15.07
C HIS A 218 36.02 -22.52 13.96
N ASP A 219 36.55 -22.74 12.75
CA ASP A 219 36.23 -21.91 11.58
C ASP A 219 34.75 -21.99 11.20
N GLN A 220 34.16 -23.19 11.27
CA GLN A 220 32.73 -23.38 11.03
C GLN A 220 31.86 -22.65 12.05
N THR A 221 32.23 -22.70 13.33
CA THR A 221 31.53 -21.98 14.40
C THR A 221 31.58 -20.47 14.19
N HIS A 222 32.73 -19.94 13.76
CA HIS A 222 32.89 -18.51 13.46
C HIS A 222 31.99 -18.07 12.30
N VAL A 223 31.91 -18.86 11.22
CA VAL A 223 31.04 -18.58 10.07
C VAL A 223 29.56 -18.55 10.47
N LEU A 224 29.10 -19.55 11.23
CA LEU A 224 27.71 -19.62 11.70
C LEU A 224 27.38 -18.43 12.62
N THR A 225 28.29 -18.12 13.55
CA THR A 225 28.14 -16.96 14.45
C THR A 225 28.01 -15.66 13.65
N HIS A 226 28.83 -15.48 12.62
CA HIS A 226 28.74 -14.30 11.75
C HIS A 226 27.37 -14.22 11.04
N GLN A 227 26.89 -15.33 10.46
CA GLN A 227 25.59 -15.39 9.80
C GLN A 227 24.43 -15.04 10.74
N LEU A 228 24.45 -15.54 11.98
CA LEU A 228 23.46 -15.19 13.01
C LEU A 228 23.45 -13.67 13.28
N HIS A 229 24.64 -13.05 13.42
CA HIS A 229 24.76 -11.61 13.60
C HIS A 229 24.26 -10.80 12.40
N VAL A 230 24.54 -11.26 11.17
CA VAL A 230 24.05 -10.61 9.94
C VAL A 230 22.53 -10.60 9.92
N ILE A 231 21.87 -11.74 10.16
CA ILE A 231 20.41 -11.80 10.17
C ILE A 231 19.85 -10.93 11.29
N ARG A 232 20.46 -10.97 12.48
CA ARG A 232 20.02 -10.13 13.61
C ARG A 232 20.09 -8.64 13.27
N ALA A 233 21.17 -8.18 12.63
CA ALA A 233 21.30 -6.80 12.18
C ALA A 233 20.21 -6.41 11.15
N HIS A 234 19.88 -7.32 10.23
CA HIS A 234 18.79 -7.10 9.29
C HIS A 234 17.44 -7.03 10.00
N LEU A 235 17.14 -7.92 10.94
CA LEU A 235 15.91 -7.84 11.74
C LEU A 235 15.84 -6.50 12.48
N LEU A 236 16.94 -6.04 13.09
CA LEU A 236 17.05 -4.72 13.72
C LEU A 236 16.68 -3.59 12.76
N HIS A 237 17.22 -3.60 11.54
CA HIS A 237 16.83 -2.65 10.51
C HIS A 237 15.34 -2.75 10.13
N TYR A 238 14.80 -3.96 10.03
CA TYR A 238 13.41 -4.19 9.60
C TYR A 238 12.36 -3.65 10.56
N GLU A 239 12.65 -3.51 11.86
CA GLU A 239 11.76 -2.83 12.80
C GLU A 239 11.55 -1.36 12.42
N SER A 240 12.61 -0.66 12.03
CA SER A 240 12.48 0.73 11.57
C SER A 240 11.62 0.84 10.30
N LEU A 241 11.76 -0.13 9.38
CA LEU A 241 10.96 -0.15 8.14
C LEU A 241 9.48 -0.45 8.41
N LEU A 242 9.17 -1.36 9.34
CA LEU A 242 7.79 -1.67 9.74
C LEU A 242 7.15 -0.50 10.49
N ASP A 243 7.90 0.20 11.35
CA ASP A 243 7.44 1.42 12.02
C ASP A 243 7.13 2.54 11.01
N ASP A 244 7.98 2.72 9.99
CA ASP A 244 7.71 3.67 8.91
C ASP A 244 6.51 3.27 8.04
N PHE A 245 6.28 1.96 7.85
CA PHE A 245 5.07 1.47 7.21
C PHE A 245 3.83 1.82 8.04
N ARG A 246 3.86 1.57 9.35
CA ARG A 246 2.77 1.95 10.27
C ARG A 246 2.44 3.43 10.19
N LYS A 247 3.46 4.30 10.29
CA LYS A 247 3.30 5.76 10.17
C LYS A 247 2.67 6.15 8.83
N THR A 248 3.03 5.48 7.75
CA THR A 248 2.48 5.72 6.41
C THR A 248 0.97 5.41 6.37
N VAL A 249 0.55 4.29 6.95
CA VAL A 249 -0.88 3.90 7.02
C VAL A 249 -1.67 4.85 7.91
N GLU A 250 -1.12 5.21 9.07
CA GLU A 250 -1.74 6.20 9.96
C GLU A 250 -1.87 7.58 9.31
N PHE A 251 -0.85 8.01 8.58
CA PHE A 251 -0.88 9.26 7.84
C PHE A 251 -2.01 9.25 6.79
N LEU A 252 -2.17 8.14 6.06
CA LEU A 252 -3.24 8.01 5.07
C LEU A 252 -4.64 8.05 5.73
N LEU A 253 -4.79 7.41 6.89
CA LEU A 253 -6.02 7.42 7.69
C LEU A 253 -6.36 8.83 8.21
N LYS A 254 -5.36 9.56 8.72
CA LYS A 254 -5.53 10.90 9.31
C LYS A 254 -5.74 11.99 8.25
N THR A 255 -5.27 11.76 7.01
CA THR A 255 -5.30 12.79 5.96
C THR A 255 -6.57 12.71 5.11
N VAL A 256 -7.61 13.41 5.58
CA VAL A 256 -8.91 13.53 4.88
C VAL A 256 -8.74 14.17 3.49
N ASN A 257 -9.55 13.75 2.51
CA ASN A 257 -9.59 14.39 1.20
C ASN A 257 -10.27 15.78 1.29
N PRO A 258 -9.53 16.90 1.10
CA PRO A 258 -10.11 18.24 1.19
C PRO A 258 -11.15 18.50 0.09
N GLY A 259 -11.15 17.72 -1.00
CA GLY A 259 -12.13 17.80 -2.06
C GLY A 259 -13.52 17.27 -1.68
N LEU A 260 -13.62 16.47 -0.61
CA LEU A 260 -14.90 15.91 -0.13
C LEU A 260 -15.54 16.73 1.00
N VAL A 261 -14.74 17.54 1.71
CA VAL A 261 -15.25 18.40 2.78
C VAL A 261 -15.98 19.60 2.14
N GLN A 262 -17.31 19.59 2.15
CA GLN A 262 -18.07 20.80 1.82
C GLN A 262 -17.74 21.89 2.85
N PRO A 263 -17.57 23.16 2.45
CA PRO A 263 -17.47 24.24 3.42
C PRO A 263 -18.78 24.29 4.19
N LEU A 264 -18.80 23.80 5.43
CA LEU A 264 -19.89 24.14 6.33
C LEU A 264 -19.88 25.67 6.46
N ASP A 265 -21.04 26.28 6.25
CA ASP A 265 -21.31 27.71 6.39
C ASP A 265 -20.61 28.29 7.61
N SER A 266 -19.44 28.87 7.38
CA SER A 266 -18.64 29.55 8.39
C SER A 266 -19.19 30.94 8.66
N PHE A 267 -20.51 31.12 8.80
CA PHE A 267 -21.14 32.36 9.29
C PHE A 267 -22.56 32.07 9.83
N SER A 268 -22.66 31.35 10.94
CA SER A 268 -23.81 31.46 11.84
C SER A 268 -23.36 32.15 13.12
N SER A 269 -23.44 33.48 13.13
CA SER A 269 -23.28 34.30 14.33
C SER A 269 -24.32 33.89 15.39
N PRO A 270 -23.98 33.88 16.69
CA PRO A 270 -24.90 33.49 17.73
C PRO A 270 -25.89 34.64 17.99
N SER A 271 -27.17 34.41 17.77
CA SER A 271 -28.22 35.31 18.24
C SER A 271 -29.33 34.54 18.92
N HIS A 272 -29.46 34.89 20.21
CA HIS A 272 -30.64 34.80 21.05
C HIS A 272 -31.08 33.43 21.60
N VAL A 273 -30.64 33.23 22.85
CA VAL A 273 -31.24 32.43 23.91
C VAL A 273 -32.74 32.72 24.08
N ALA A 274 -33.56 31.66 24.14
CA ALA A 274 -34.82 31.58 24.89
C ALA A 274 -35.30 30.11 25.01
N PRO A 275 -36.17 29.76 25.99
CA PRO A 275 -35.88 28.65 26.90
C PRO A 275 -36.79 27.41 26.80
N VAL A 276 -36.26 26.33 27.38
CA VAL A 276 -36.87 25.02 27.69
C VAL A 276 -38.09 25.13 28.62
N PRO A 277 -39.06 24.19 28.50
CA PRO A 277 -39.75 23.67 29.68
C PRO A 277 -39.58 22.14 29.84
N SER A 278 -39.65 21.71 31.10
CA SER A 278 -39.14 20.44 31.64
C SER A 278 -40.25 19.48 32.10
N LYS A 279 -39.87 18.20 32.34
CA LYS A 279 -40.47 17.12 33.18
C LYS A 279 -41.63 16.30 32.53
N ALA A 280 -41.83 14.99 32.75
CA ALA A 280 -41.55 14.06 33.89
C ALA A 280 -41.56 12.57 33.40
N SER A 281 -40.64 11.65 33.81
CA SER A 281 -40.66 10.61 34.89
C SER A 281 -41.47 9.27 34.71
N PHE A 282 -40.74 8.15 34.44
CA PHE A 282 -40.77 6.71 34.91
C PHE A 282 -42.06 5.81 34.87
N PRO A 283 -42.04 4.42 34.99
CA PRO A 283 -40.98 3.41 35.31
C PRO A 283 -40.94 2.01 34.56
N GLN A 284 -39.81 1.26 34.73
CA GLN A 284 -39.47 -0.20 34.83
C GLN A 284 -40.11 -1.41 34.04
N SER A 285 -39.23 -2.15 33.29
CA SER A 285 -38.91 -3.63 33.12
C SER A 285 -39.98 -4.75 32.96
N PRO A 286 -39.70 -6.04 32.52
CA PRO A 286 -38.50 -6.72 31.93
C PRO A 286 -38.72 -7.64 30.67
N ASN A 287 -37.62 -7.95 29.92
CA ASN A 287 -37.24 -9.14 29.06
C ASN A 287 -38.24 -9.93 28.15
N PRO A 288 -37.79 -10.81 27.21
CA PRO A 288 -36.60 -10.84 26.32
C PRO A 288 -37.00 -11.05 24.82
N THR A 289 -36.03 -11.05 23.88
CA THR A 289 -35.92 -11.91 22.66
C THR A 289 -35.23 -11.16 21.50
N THR A 290 -34.08 -11.72 21.10
CA THR A 290 -33.40 -11.83 19.79
C THR A 290 -33.78 -10.90 18.62
N ALA A 291 -32.71 -10.38 17.98
CA ALA A 291 -32.59 -9.80 16.62
C ALA A 291 -32.91 -8.31 16.44
N SER A 292 -31.87 -7.46 16.52
CA SER A 292 -31.63 -6.33 15.59
C SER A 292 -30.34 -5.59 16.01
N GLN A 293 -29.25 -5.81 15.28
CA GLN A 293 -28.06 -4.94 15.34
C GLN A 293 -28.18 -3.90 14.23
N TYR A 294 -28.92 -2.84 14.52
CA TYR A 294 -28.79 -1.53 13.90
C TYR A 294 -28.79 -0.49 15.03
N PRO A 295 -27.89 0.49 15.04
CA PRO A 295 -27.91 1.53 16.06
C PRO A 295 -29.16 2.41 15.91
N ASP A 296 -29.78 2.76 17.04
CA ASP A 296 -30.97 3.62 17.16
C ASP A 296 -30.80 5.03 16.53
N SER A 297 -29.58 5.40 16.13
CA SER A 297 -29.21 6.66 15.47
C SER A 297 -29.88 6.88 14.11
N LEU A 298 -30.55 5.87 13.53
CA LEU A 298 -31.21 5.97 12.22
C LEU A 298 -32.68 6.37 12.28
N ARG A 299 -33.30 6.48 13.47
CA ARG A 299 -34.76 6.69 13.58
C ARG A 299 -35.18 8.17 13.60
N SER A 300 -34.25 9.09 13.83
CA SER A 300 -34.52 10.55 13.87
C SER A 300 -34.27 11.29 12.55
N ALA A 301 -34.02 10.57 11.46
CA ALA A 301 -33.64 11.14 10.16
C ALA A 301 -34.77 11.12 9.09
N LEU A 302 -36.03 11.29 9.51
CA LEU A 302 -37.16 11.41 8.58
C LEU A 302 -37.33 12.88 8.15
N PRO A 303 -37.36 13.18 6.84
CA PRO A 303 -37.33 14.57 6.34
C PRO A 303 -38.70 15.25 6.44
N GLU A 304 -38.72 16.51 6.91
CA GLU A 304 -39.90 17.39 6.80
C GLU A 304 -39.90 18.22 5.50
N ARG A 305 -38.78 18.28 4.74
CA ARG A 305 -38.69 19.05 3.48
C ARG A 305 -37.79 18.40 2.41
N ALA A 306 -38.19 18.57 1.15
CA ALA A 306 -37.58 17.98 -0.04
C ALA A 306 -36.11 18.40 -0.33
N GLY A 307 -35.62 19.49 0.27
CA GLY A 307 -34.23 19.94 0.12
C GLY A 307 -33.22 19.27 1.08
N GLU A 308 -33.66 18.75 2.22
CA GLU A 308 -32.79 18.10 3.22
C GLU A 308 -32.31 16.70 2.77
N ALA A 309 -33.11 15.99 1.97
CA ALA A 309 -32.83 14.61 1.58
C ALA A 309 -31.53 14.44 0.77
N ALA A 310 -31.18 15.42 -0.08
CA ALA A 310 -29.94 15.38 -0.86
C ALA A 310 -28.68 15.60 0.02
N SER A 311 -28.79 16.49 1.01
CA SER A 311 -27.72 16.77 1.97
C SER A 311 -27.48 15.60 2.93
N LEU A 312 -28.55 14.96 3.44
CA LEU A 312 -28.47 13.76 4.27
C LEU A 312 -27.87 12.56 3.52
N SER A 313 -28.21 12.38 2.24
CA SER A 313 -27.66 11.32 1.39
C SER A 313 -26.14 11.47 1.19
N THR A 314 -25.66 12.70 1.10
CA THR A 314 -24.22 12.98 0.94
C THR A 314 -23.48 12.76 2.26
N ALA A 315 -23.99 13.28 3.37
CA ALA A 315 -23.42 13.05 4.70
C ALA A 315 -23.37 11.56 5.09
N ALA A 316 -24.39 10.77 4.72
CA ALA A 316 -24.41 9.34 4.93
C ALA A 316 -23.34 8.60 4.10
N LYS A 317 -23.09 9.03 2.86
CA LYS A 317 -22.03 8.48 2.00
C LYS A 317 -20.64 8.81 2.53
N ASP A 318 -20.42 10.04 2.96
CA ASP A 318 -19.13 10.48 3.53
C ASP A 318 -18.82 9.71 4.83
N THR A 319 -19.84 9.51 5.67
CA THR A 319 -19.72 8.68 6.88
C THR A 319 -19.35 7.24 6.55
N LEU A 320 -20.00 6.65 5.54
CA LEU A 320 -19.69 5.28 5.10
C LEU A 320 -18.26 5.16 4.54
N GLN A 321 -17.82 6.13 3.72
CA GLN A 321 -16.46 6.15 3.18
C GLN A 321 -15.42 6.25 4.31
N HIS A 322 -15.65 7.11 5.30
CA HIS A 322 -14.77 7.22 6.46
C HIS A 322 -14.73 5.93 7.28
N LEU A 323 -15.87 5.27 7.51
CA LEU A 323 -15.93 3.98 8.21
C LEU A 323 -15.19 2.88 7.45
N LEU A 324 -15.33 2.83 6.12
CA LEU A 324 -14.59 1.88 5.29
C LEU A 324 -13.09 2.15 5.33
N LEU A 325 -12.67 3.41 5.21
CA LEU A 325 -11.25 3.77 5.28
C LEU A 325 -10.66 3.39 6.64
N ASN A 326 -11.37 3.71 7.73
CA ASN A 326 -10.97 3.36 9.08
C ASN A 326 -10.83 1.84 9.25
N LYS A 327 -11.80 1.07 8.78
CA LYS A 327 -11.75 -0.39 8.82
C LYS A 327 -10.54 -0.94 8.06
N GLU A 328 -10.31 -0.51 6.83
CA GLU A 328 -9.22 -1.04 6.00
C GLU A 328 -7.84 -0.64 6.51
N CYS A 329 -7.67 0.60 7.00
CA CYS A 329 -6.43 1.01 7.66
C CYS A 329 -6.22 0.24 8.97
N THR A 330 -7.26 0.01 9.76
CA THR A 330 -7.15 -0.79 11.00
C THR A 330 -6.74 -2.23 10.70
N ASN A 331 -7.31 -2.85 9.67
CA ASN A 331 -6.91 -4.18 9.23
C ASN A 331 -5.42 -4.20 8.84
N LEU A 332 -4.97 -3.23 8.06
CA LEU A 332 -3.58 -3.14 7.63
C LEU A 332 -2.62 -2.92 8.82
N LEU A 333 -3.01 -2.10 9.80
CA LEU A 333 -2.23 -1.89 11.02
C LEU A 333 -2.12 -3.17 11.86
N ASN A 334 -3.22 -3.91 12.01
CA ASN A 334 -3.21 -5.19 12.72
C ASN A 334 -2.28 -6.22 12.04
N GLU A 335 -2.24 -6.22 10.70
CA GLU A 335 -1.30 -7.09 9.98
C GLU A 335 0.15 -6.64 10.14
N ILE A 336 0.42 -5.32 10.22
CA ILE A 336 1.76 -4.82 10.56
C ILE A 336 2.15 -5.26 11.98
N ASP A 337 1.24 -5.20 12.96
CA ASP A 337 1.48 -5.73 14.32
C ASP A 337 1.84 -7.22 14.29
N ARG A 338 1.18 -8.02 13.45
CA ARG A 338 1.49 -9.45 13.28
C ARG A 338 2.90 -9.66 12.71
N LEU A 339 3.29 -8.86 11.71
CA LEU A 339 4.63 -8.91 11.13
C LEU A 339 5.70 -8.54 12.17
N GLU A 340 5.47 -7.49 12.96
CA GLU A 340 6.37 -7.09 14.05
C GLU A 340 6.51 -8.18 15.12
N MET A 341 5.42 -8.82 15.52
CA MET A 341 5.46 -9.95 16.46
C MET A 341 6.27 -11.12 15.91
N THR A 342 6.12 -11.43 14.62
CA THR A 342 6.87 -12.50 13.94
C THR A 342 8.36 -12.16 13.87
N ARG A 343 8.70 -10.93 13.49
CA ARG A 343 10.09 -10.42 13.49
C ARG A 343 10.70 -10.52 14.89
N ALA A 344 10.00 -10.05 15.92
CA ALA A 344 10.49 -10.08 17.31
C ALA A 344 10.69 -11.51 17.82
N MET A 345 9.83 -12.45 17.42
CA MET A 345 10.03 -13.87 17.70
C MET A 345 11.33 -14.39 17.07
N LEU A 346 11.62 -14.04 15.82
CA LEU A 346 12.87 -14.43 15.15
C LEU A 346 14.11 -13.86 15.84
N ASP A 347 14.09 -12.58 16.22
CA ASP A 347 15.20 -11.94 16.95
C ASP A 347 15.45 -12.63 18.30
N ASN A 348 14.39 -12.94 19.05
CA ASN A 348 14.51 -13.69 20.31
C ASN A 348 15.09 -15.10 20.09
N ARG A 349 14.64 -15.81 19.05
CA ARG A 349 15.18 -17.14 18.71
C ARG A 349 16.66 -17.08 18.37
N LEU A 350 17.08 -16.10 17.57
CA LEU A 350 18.49 -15.88 17.26
C LEU A 350 19.31 -15.55 18.52
N GLY A 351 18.77 -14.69 19.39
CA GLY A 351 19.39 -14.39 20.69
C GLY A 351 19.70 -15.66 21.48
N ASN A 352 18.74 -16.58 21.59
CA ASN A 352 18.93 -17.85 22.29
C ASN A 352 20.00 -18.73 21.63
N VAL A 353 20.02 -18.81 20.29
CA VAL A 353 21.01 -19.63 19.56
C VAL A 353 22.43 -19.07 19.72
N MET A 354 22.56 -17.75 19.79
CA MET A 354 23.85 -17.08 19.97
C MET A 354 24.40 -17.19 21.41
N GLU A 355 23.58 -17.57 22.38
CA GLU A 355 23.97 -17.76 23.79
C GLU A 355 24.32 -19.22 24.15
N LEU A 356 24.16 -20.15 23.20
CA LEU A 356 24.60 -21.55 23.31
C LEU A 356 26.12 -21.67 23.16
#